data_AF-A0A645IJ24-F1
#
_entry.id   AF-A0A645IJ24-F1
#
_cell.length_a   1.000
_cell.length_b   1.000
_cell.length_c   1.000
_cell.angle_alpha   90.00
_cell.angle_beta   90.00
_cell.angle_gamma   90.00
#
_symmetry.space_group_name_H-M   'P 1'
#
loop_
_entity.id
_entity.type
_entity.pdbx_description
1 polymer ?
#
loop_
_entity_poly.entity_id
_entity_poly.type
_entity_poly.pdbx_seq_one_letter_code
_entity_poly.pdbx_strand_id
1 'polypeptide(L)'
;MNSKISKIDAELAKTKQKISGLQAHIRELEQQKTELENTDIVGLVRGADMTSQELATLLQAFREKNGAPLPLSKQEDTENEK
;
A
#
# COMPACT_ATOMS: atom_id res chain seq x y z
N MET A 1 -38.76 14.83 -22.94
CA MET A 1 -37.61 15.05 -22.02
C MET A 1 -36.87 16.31 -22.42
N ASN A 2 -36.34 17.06 -21.46
CA ASN A 2 -35.57 18.27 -21.74
C ASN A 2 -34.18 17.88 -22.28
N SER A 3 -33.87 18.28 -23.52
CA SER A 3 -32.63 17.90 -24.21
C SER A 3 -31.35 18.40 -23.53
N LYS A 4 -31.43 19.46 -22.72
CA LYS A 4 -30.31 19.92 -21.89
C LYS A 4 -30.05 18.98 -20.72
N ILE A 5 -31.11 18.48 -20.08
CA ILE A 5 -31.00 17.52 -18.96
C ILE A 5 -30.33 16.23 -19.46
N SER A 6 -30.78 15.68 -20.59
CA SER A 6 -30.18 14.45 -21.15
C SER A 6 -28.69 14.59 -21.49
N LYS A 7 -28.24 15.79 -21.92
CA LYS A 7 -26.80 16.05 -22.15
C LYS A 7 -26.02 16.09 -20.85
N ILE A 8 -26.56 16.75 -19.82
CA ILE A 8 -25.96 16.80 -18.48
C ILE A 8 -25.85 15.39 -17.90
N ASP A 9 -26.88 14.56 -18.03
CA ASP A 9 -26.85 13.17 -17.55
C ASP A 9 -25.76 12.35 -18.23
N ALA A 10 -25.56 12.52 -19.54
CA ALA A 10 -24.50 11.85 -20.28
C ALA A 10 -23.10 12.30 -19.83
N GLU A 11 -22.90 13.60 -19.60
CA GLU A 11 -21.63 14.14 -19.08
C GLU A 11 -21.36 13.67 -17.65
N LEU A 12 -22.38 13.60 -16.80
CA LEU A 12 -22.27 13.05 -15.45
C LEU A 12 -21.86 11.58 -15.49
N ALA A 13 -22.49 10.77 -16.34
CA ALA A 13 -22.14 9.36 -16.50
C ALA A 13 -20.68 9.18 -16.92
N LYS A 14 -20.23 9.94 -17.93
CA LYS A 14 -18.85 9.92 -18.41
C LYS A 14 -17.86 10.37 -17.33
N THR A 15 -18.21 11.40 -16.58
CA THR A 15 -17.35 11.91 -15.49
C THR A 15 -17.23 10.90 -14.37
N LYS A 16 -18.33 10.26 -13.96
CA LYS A 16 -18.33 9.17 -12.97
C LYS A 16 -17.46 8.01 -13.42
N GLN A 17 -17.57 7.59 -14.69
CA GLN A 17 -16.71 6.54 -15.25
C GLN A 17 -15.22 6.92 -15.20
N LYS A 18 -14.88 8.15 -15.54
CA LYS A 18 -13.50 8.65 -15.45
C LYS A 18 -12.99 8.65 -14.00
N ILE A 19 -13.82 9.07 -13.04
CA ILE A 19 -13.47 9.04 -11.61
C ILE A 19 -13.18 7.60 -11.16
N SER A 20 -14.03 6.64 -11.51
CA SER A 20 -13.81 5.23 -11.16
C SER A 20 -12.52 4.68 -11.77
N GLY A 21 -12.20 5.04 -13.02
CA GLY A 21 -10.94 4.65 -13.66
C GLY A 21 -9.71 5.25 -12.95
N LEU A 22 -9.76 6.53 -12.59
CA LEU A 22 -8.68 7.17 -11.84
C LEU A 22 -8.51 6.58 -10.44
N GLN A 23 -9.60 6.24 -9.76
CA GLN A 23 -9.55 5.56 -8.46
C GLN A 23 -8.93 4.17 -8.55
N ALA A 24 -9.22 3.40 -9.60
CA ALA A 24 -8.58 2.12 -9.83
C ALA A 24 -7.07 2.27 -10.06
N HIS A 25 -6.67 3.27 -10.85
CA HIS A 25 -5.26 3.54 -11.10
C HIS A 25 -4.50 4.01 -9.84
N ILE A 26 -5.15 4.78 -8.96
CA ILE A 26 -4.55 5.14 -7.66
C ILE A 26 -4.22 3.89 -6.84
N ARG A 27 -5.16 2.92 -6.75
CA ARG A 27 -4.93 1.67 -6.02
C ARG A 27 -3.78 0.86 -6.60
N GLU A 28 -3.66 0.83 -7.93
CA GLU A 28 -2.55 0.17 -8.61
C GLU A 28 -1.21 0.82 -8.26
N LEU A 29 -1.14 2.16 -8.26
CA LEU A 29 0.07 2.89 -7.89
C LEU A 29 0.43 2.68 -6.40
N GLU A 30 -0.56 2.66 -5.51
CA GLU A 30 -0.37 2.35 -4.09
C GLU A 30 0.20 0.94 -3.88
N GLN A 31 -0.31 -0.04 -4.63
CA GLN A 31 0.22 -1.40 -4.61
C GLN A 31 1.66 -1.45 -5.12
N GLN A 32 1.94 -0.87 -6.29
CA GLN A 32 3.29 -0.84 -6.87
C GLN A 32 4.30 -0.17 -5.93
N LYS A 33 3.90 0.93 -5.29
CA LYS A 33 4.73 1.61 -4.29
C LYS A 33 5.06 0.66 -3.13
N THR A 34 4.06 -0.02 -2.58
CA THR A 34 4.23 -0.95 -1.45
C THR A 34 5.15 -2.12 -1.83
N GLU A 35 5.01 -2.67 -3.04
CA GLU A 35 5.86 -3.75 -3.55
C GLU A 35 7.32 -3.31 -3.71
N LEU A 36 7.56 -2.09 -4.19
CA LEU A 36 8.90 -1.51 -4.29
C LEU A 36 9.52 -1.28 -2.91
N GLU A 37 8.78 -0.69 -1.96
CA GLU A 37 9.25 -0.49 -0.59
C GLU A 37 9.63 -1.82 0.08
N ASN A 38 8.82 -2.87 -0.09
CA ASN A 38 9.13 -4.21 0.40
C ASN A 38 10.40 -4.80 -0.25
N THR A 39 10.56 -4.60 -1.55
CA THR A 39 11.74 -5.05 -2.28
C THR A 39 13.01 -4.34 -1.80
N ASP A 40 12.93 -3.03 -1.56
CA ASP A 40 14.04 -2.24 -1.03
C ASP A 40 14.42 -2.69 0.39
N ILE A 41 13.45 -2.97 1.26
CA ILE A 41 13.71 -3.54 2.60
C ILE A 41 14.49 -4.85 2.50
N VAL A 42 14.07 -5.77 1.62
CA VAL A 42 14.77 -7.04 1.39
C VAL A 42 16.17 -6.79 0.81
N GLY A 43 16.32 -5.82 -0.09
CA GLY A 43 17.60 -5.41 -0.65
C GLY A 43 18.59 -4.92 0.41
N LEU A 44 18.13 -4.10 1.35
CA LEU A 44 18.94 -3.62 2.47
C LEU A 44 19.40 -4.76 3.37
N VAL A 45 18.51 -5.69 3.72
CA VAL A 45 18.85 -6.85 4.56
C VAL A 45 19.88 -7.75 3.87
N ARG A 46 19.70 -8.03 2.57
CA ARG A 46 20.65 -8.84 1.79
C ARG A 46 22.00 -8.15 1.63
N GLY A 47 22.01 -6.82 1.44
CA GLY A 47 23.24 -6.04 1.35
C GLY A 47 24.04 -5.99 2.65
N ALA A 48 23.38 -6.20 3.79
CA ALA A 48 24.02 -6.32 5.10
C ALA A 48 24.65 -7.71 5.36
N ASP A 49 24.53 -8.65 4.41
CA ASP A 49 25.02 -10.04 4.50
C ASP A 49 24.62 -10.73 5.82
N MET A 50 23.40 -10.46 6.26
CA MET A 50 22.87 -10.92 7.54
C MET A 50 21.91 -12.09 7.33
N THR A 51 22.05 -13.13 8.15
CA THR A 51 21.09 -14.24 8.19
C THR A 51 19.77 -13.83 8.82
N SER A 52 18.70 -14.59 8.56
CA SER A 52 17.39 -14.35 9.18
C SER A 52 17.45 -14.40 10.72
N GLN A 53 18.30 -15.24 11.29
CA GLN A 53 18.52 -15.40 12.72
C GLN A 53 19.21 -14.17 13.34
N GLU A 54 20.21 -13.63 12.65
CA GLU A 54 20.90 -12.41 13.08
C GLU A 54 19.98 -11.20 12.98
N LEU A 55 19.15 -11.10 11.93
CA LEU A 55 18.12 -10.07 11.83
C LEU A 55 17.13 -10.15 13.00
N ALA A 56 16.63 -11.35 13.30
CA ALA A 56 15.70 -11.57 14.41
C ALA A 56 16.35 -11.18 15.76
N THR A 57 17.61 -11.54 15.96
CA THR A 57 18.39 -11.20 17.15
C THR A 57 18.59 -9.68 17.27
N LEU A 58 18.89 -9.00 16.16
CA LEU A 58 19.04 -7.54 16.11
C LEU A 58 17.72 -6.84 16.46
N LEU A 59 16.60 -7.28 15.89
CA LEU A 59 15.27 -6.73 16.17
C LEU A 59 14.87 -6.96 17.64
N GLN A 60 15.19 -8.12 18.21
CA GLN A 60 14.96 -8.42 19.61
C GLN A 60 15.81 -7.52 20.52
N ALA A 61 17.11 -7.41 20.27
CA ALA A 61 18.01 -6.55 21.03
C ALA A 61 17.59 -5.07 20.95
N PHE A 62 17.08 -4.62 19.80
CA PHE A 62 16.56 -3.25 19.64
C PHE A 62 15.34 -3.00 20.52
N ARG A 63 14.39 -3.95 20.58
CA ARG A 63 13.19 -3.89 21.45
C ARG A 63 13.54 -3.89 22.93
N GLU A 64 14.59 -4.61 23.32
CA GLU A 64 15.03 -4.72 24.72
C GLU A 64 15.82 -3.47 25.18
N LYS A 65 16.61 -2.86 24.28
CA LYS A 65 17.50 -1.74 24.61
C LYS A 65 16.82 -0.37 24.54
N ASN A 66 15.81 -0.20 23.69
CA ASN A 66 14.99 0.99 23.62
C ASN A 66 13.56 0.60 23.99
N GLY A 67 13.06 1.00 25.16
CA GLY A 67 11.66 0.81 25.56
C GLY A 67 10.62 1.51 24.66
N ALA A 68 11.03 2.04 23.51
CA ALA A 68 10.16 2.53 22.47
C ALA A 68 9.80 1.36 21.52
N PRO A 69 8.51 1.02 21.38
CA PRO A 69 8.09 0.01 20.43
C PRO A 69 8.60 0.37 19.03
N LEU A 70 9.15 -0.62 18.30
CA LEU A 70 9.12 -0.54 16.83
C LEU A 70 7.67 -0.19 16.47
N PRO A 71 7.40 0.77 15.56
CA PRO A 71 6.06 0.95 15.03
C PRO A 71 5.71 -0.32 14.27
N LEU A 72 5.17 -1.31 14.99
CA LEU A 72 4.43 -2.43 14.45
C LEU A 72 3.18 -1.79 13.87
N SER A 73 3.27 -1.35 12.62
CA SER A 73 2.09 -1.19 11.78
C SER A 73 1.31 -2.48 11.96
N LYS A 74 0.06 -2.36 12.43
CA LYS A 74 -0.87 -3.48 12.53
C LYS A 74 -0.75 -4.28 11.23
N GLN A 75 -0.71 -5.61 11.34
CA GLN A 75 -0.98 -6.50 10.21
C GLN A 75 -2.09 -5.84 9.38
N GLU A 76 -1.79 -5.51 8.12
CA GLU A 76 -2.87 -5.28 7.18
C GLU A 76 -3.62 -6.61 7.16
N ASP A 77 -4.81 -6.63 7.76
CA ASP A 77 -5.71 -7.75 7.68
C ASP A 77 -5.87 -8.07 6.19
N THR A 78 -5.39 -9.24 5.79
CA THR A 78 -5.75 -9.88 4.54
C THR A 78 -7.21 -10.34 4.66
N GLU A 79 -8.13 -9.41 4.86
CA GLU A 79 -9.58 -9.59 4.76
C GLU A 79 -10.09 -8.77 3.57
N ASN A 80 -9.60 -9.08 2.38
CA ASN A 80 -10.30 -8.68 1.17
C ASN A 80 -10.24 -9.78 0.10
N GLU A 81 -10.74 -10.96 0.47
CA GLU A 81 -11.36 -11.88 -0.48
C GLU A 81 -12.80 -12.12 -0.03
N LYS A 82 -13.75 -11.39 -0.60
CA LYS A 82 -15.13 -11.82 -0.80
C LYS A 82 -15.83 -11.01 -1.88
#